data_AF-A0AAC8Q880-F1
#
_entry.id   AF-A0AAC8Q880-F1
#
_cell.length_a   1.000
_cell.length_b   1.000
_cell.length_c   1.000
_cell.angle_alpha   90.00
_cell.angle_beta   90.00
_cell.angle_gamma   90.00
#
_symmetry.space_group_name_H-M   'P 1'
#
loop_
_entity.id
_entity.type
_entity.pdbx_description
1 polymer ?
#
loop_
_entity_poly.entity_id
_entity_poly.type
_entity_poly.pdbx_seq_one_letter_code
_entity_poly.pdbx_strand_id
1 'polypeptide(L)'
;MNSSRSRLPLSRSVILFLVAALLLVAQYAMAAEPVPAATPSTPVELVSRGHSGALRAVVVPPGETLQPHFAVREDVKEARWLALGSDTPAPASITDEGWRAPAQPGVWRLAPATQGAEASPHAVITPVHFDGSKTQLNGYRIGRWPARGAGRTGRYAPPELLIEVTRENQDFAVSEHFRLRNFLTKDQADVWPKYLVLDLRLVDKLELVLQELRTQGYPAKGLHVMSGFRTPQYNGPGENGRAKFSRHTYGDAADVWLDDNGDGQMDDLDGNGRVDVKDAEVLARAVDRVEQRVPALIGGYGVYRANRVHGPFVHIDVRGTPARWSKR
;
A
#
# COMPACT_ATOMS: atom_id res chain seq x y z
N MET A 1 -12.90 -50.30 -29.34
CA MET A 1 -14.14 -49.53 -29.09
C MET A 1 -14.03 -48.20 -29.82
N ASN A 2 -14.57 -48.12 -31.05
CA ASN A 2 -14.67 -46.87 -31.81
C ASN A 2 -16.09 -46.32 -31.64
N SER A 3 -16.23 -45.12 -31.06
CA SER A 3 -17.49 -44.38 -31.01
C SER A 3 -17.53 -43.40 -32.18
N SER A 4 -18.37 -43.65 -33.17
CA SER A 4 -18.72 -42.66 -34.18
C SER A 4 -19.79 -41.72 -33.61
N ARG A 5 -19.48 -40.42 -33.53
CA ARG A 5 -20.50 -39.38 -33.27
C ARG A 5 -21.02 -38.88 -34.61
N SER A 6 -22.26 -39.22 -34.93
CA SER A 6 -23.01 -38.62 -36.03
C SER A 6 -23.32 -37.15 -35.71
N ARG A 7 -22.89 -36.22 -36.56
CA ARG A 7 -23.39 -34.83 -36.55
C ARG A 7 -24.57 -34.75 -37.51
N LEU A 8 -25.77 -34.55 -37.00
CA LEU A 8 -26.94 -34.24 -37.81
C LEU A 8 -26.80 -32.82 -38.38
N PRO A 9 -27.05 -32.59 -39.69
CA PRO A 9 -27.02 -31.25 -40.26
C PRO A 9 -28.24 -30.45 -39.79
N LEU A 10 -28.01 -29.28 -39.18
CA LEU A 10 -29.07 -28.32 -38.90
C LEU A 10 -29.69 -27.87 -40.22
N SER A 11 -31.02 -28.01 -40.36
CA SER A 11 -31.71 -27.57 -41.56
C SER A 11 -31.61 -26.04 -41.70
N ARG A 12 -31.57 -25.56 -42.95
CA ARG A 12 -31.46 -24.11 -43.27
C ARG A 12 -32.49 -23.26 -42.53
N SER A 13 -33.68 -23.80 -42.28
CA SER A 13 -34.75 -23.13 -41.54
C SER A 13 -34.40 -22.88 -40.07
N VAL A 14 -33.69 -23.81 -39.41
CA VAL A 14 -33.26 -23.63 -38.02
C VAL A 14 -32.14 -22.59 -37.91
N ILE A 15 -31.23 -22.56 -38.90
CA ILE A 15 -30.19 -21.54 -38.97
C ILE A 15 -30.82 -20.15 -39.17
N LEU A 16 -31.82 -20.03 -40.05
CA LEU A 16 -32.51 -18.74 -40.27
C LEU A 16 -33.22 -18.25 -39.00
N PHE A 17 -33.88 -19.15 -38.27
CA PHE A 17 -34.54 -18.82 -37.00
C PHE A 17 -33.53 -18.40 -35.92
N LEU A 18 -32.39 -19.08 -35.81
CA LEU A 18 -31.34 -18.72 -34.86
C LEU A 18 -30.72 -17.36 -35.19
N VAL A 19 -30.47 -17.07 -36.47
CA VAL A 19 -29.94 -15.77 -36.91
C VAL A 19 -30.96 -14.65 -36.65
N ALA A 20 -32.24 -14.88 -36.95
CA ALA A 20 -33.29 -13.91 -36.66
C ALA A 20 -33.44 -13.65 -35.15
N ALA A 21 -33.38 -14.71 -34.32
CA ALA A 21 -33.41 -14.58 -32.86
C ALA A 21 -32.18 -13.83 -32.33
N LEU A 22 -30.98 -14.11 -32.85
CA LEU A 22 -29.75 -13.40 -32.48
C LEU A 22 -29.80 -11.92 -32.88
N LEU A 23 -30.32 -11.61 -34.07
CA LEU A 23 -30.52 -10.23 -34.52
C LEU A 23 -31.55 -9.48 -33.67
N LEU A 24 -32.62 -10.15 -33.26
CA LEU A 24 -33.63 -9.57 -32.37
C LEU A 24 -33.07 -9.32 -30.96
N VAL A 25 -32.25 -10.23 -30.43
CA VAL A 25 -31.54 -10.04 -29.15
C VAL A 25 -30.51 -8.91 -29.25
N ALA A 26 -29.78 -8.82 -30.36
CA ALA A 26 -28.83 -7.73 -30.61
C ALA A 26 -29.55 -6.37 -30.74
N GLN A 27 -30.70 -6.31 -31.40
CA GLN A 27 -31.53 -5.10 -31.45
C GLN A 27 -32.05 -4.70 -30.06
N TYR A 28 -32.48 -5.66 -29.24
CA TYR A 28 -32.88 -5.38 -27.85
C TYR A 28 -31.69 -4.90 -26.99
N ALA A 29 -30.50 -5.48 -27.17
CA ALA A 29 -29.30 -5.06 -26.46
C ALA A 29 -28.80 -3.66 -26.88
N MET A 30 -29.04 -3.25 -28.13
CA MET A 30 -28.67 -1.93 -28.64
C MET A 30 -29.74 -0.86 -28.38
N ALA A 31 -30.99 -1.26 -28.12
CA ALA A 31 -32.10 -0.37 -27.76
C ALA A 31 -32.25 -0.16 -26.25
N ALA A 32 -31.52 -0.91 -25.42
CA ALA A 32 -31.44 -0.65 -24.00
C ALA A 32 -30.67 0.67 -23.79
N GLU A 33 -31.36 1.70 -23.28
CA GLU A 33 -30.68 2.92 -22.84
C GLU A 33 -29.58 2.54 -21.84
N PRO A 34 -28.37 3.14 -21.93
CA PRO A 34 -27.35 2.90 -20.94
C PRO A 34 -27.92 3.27 -19.57
N VAL A 35 -28.01 2.28 -18.67
CA VAL A 35 -28.37 2.53 -17.28
C VAL A 35 -27.41 3.61 -16.80
N PRO A 36 -27.89 4.78 -16.34
CA PRO A 36 -27.01 5.83 -15.87
C PRO A 36 -26.12 5.22 -14.79
N ALA A 37 -24.80 5.33 -14.97
CA ALA A 37 -23.84 4.88 -13.97
C ALA A 37 -24.25 5.50 -12.65
N ALA A 38 -24.60 4.66 -11.66
CA ALA A 38 -25.03 5.14 -10.35
C ALA A 38 -23.97 6.12 -9.83
N THR A 39 -24.38 7.37 -9.61
CA THR A 39 -23.51 8.39 -9.04
C THR A 39 -22.90 7.82 -7.75
N PRO A 40 -21.56 7.83 -7.57
CA PRO A 40 -20.98 7.21 -6.40
C PRO A 40 -21.59 7.83 -5.14
N SER A 41 -22.13 6.99 -4.27
CA SER A 41 -22.89 7.39 -3.08
C SER A 41 -21.98 7.77 -1.90
N THR A 42 -20.67 7.90 -2.11
CA THR A 42 -19.68 8.02 -1.03
C THR A 42 -19.61 9.44 -0.45
N PRO A 43 -19.55 9.62 0.89
CA PRO A 43 -19.56 10.94 1.55
C PRO A 43 -18.34 11.84 1.27
N VAL A 44 -17.22 11.21 0.92
CA VAL A 44 -15.93 11.86 0.71
C VAL A 44 -15.22 11.23 -0.48
N GLU A 45 -14.50 12.07 -1.21
CA GLU A 45 -13.59 11.65 -2.26
C GLU A 45 -12.15 11.93 -1.82
N LEU A 46 -11.25 10.97 -2.01
CA LEU A 46 -9.84 11.18 -1.70
C LEU A 46 -9.26 12.16 -2.73
N VAL A 47 -8.79 13.33 -2.29
CA VAL A 47 -8.31 14.41 -3.16
C VAL A 47 -7.10 13.97 -3.99
N SER A 48 -6.24 13.14 -3.40
CA SER A 48 -5.07 12.60 -4.08
C SER A 48 -4.80 11.17 -3.66
N ARG A 49 -4.63 10.29 -4.64
CA ARG A 49 -4.18 8.91 -4.46
C ARG A 49 -2.64 8.79 -4.54
N GLY A 50 -1.93 9.86 -4.17
CA GLY A 50 -0.49 10.00 -4.36
C GLY A 50 -0.13 10.32 -5.82
N HIS A 51 1.17 10.50 -6.08
CA HIS A 51 1.70 10.71 -7.43
C HIS A 51 1.55 9.47 -8.32
N SER A 52 1.52 8.27 -7.73
CA SER A 52 1.24 7.00 -8.44
C SER A 52 -0.22 6.86 -8.85
N GLY A 53 -1.13 7.58 -8.19
CA GLY A 53 -2.57 7.35 -8.30
C GLY A 53 -3.03 6.03 -7.65
N ALA A 54 -2.16 5.32 -6.92
CA ALA A 54 -2.44 3.96 -6.44
C ALA A 54 -2.79 3.87 -4.95
N LEU A 55 -2.54 4.93 -4.15
CA LEU A 55 -2.83 4.91 -2.72
C LEU A 55 -4.33 4.73 -2.46
N ARG A 56 -4.63 4.02 -1.37
CA ARG A 56 -5.99 3.69 -0.91
C ARG A 56 -6.29 4.18 0.48
N ALA A 57 -5.34 4.87 1.12
CA ALA A 57 -5.53 5.39 2.46
C ALA A 57 -4.72 6.66 2.70
N VAL A 58 -5.06 7.35 3.78
CA VAL A 58 -4.26 8.39 4.41
C VAL A 58 -4.13 8.11 5.90
N VAL A 59 -3.06 8.61 6.51
CA VAL A 59 -2.85 8.53 7.97
C VAL A 59 -3.20 9.89 8.55
N VAL A 60 -4.19 9.94 9.44
CA VAL A 60 -4.67 11.18 10.07
C VAL A 60 -4.70 10.97 11.58
N PRO A 61 -4.10 11.87 12.39
CA PRO A 61 -4.15 11.72 13.85
C PRO A 61 -5.59 11.67 14.38
N PRO A 62 -5.83 11.01 15.54
CA PRO A 62 -7.16 10.89 16.11
C PRO A 62 -7.87 12.23 16.31
N GLY A 63 -9.09 12.36 15.79
CA GLY A 63 -9.92 13.56 15.94
C GLY A 63 -9.52 14.77 15.07
N GLU A 64 -8.45 14.67 14.28
CA GLU A 64 -8.04 15.73 13.34
C GLU A 64 -8.97 15.81 12.12
N THR A 65 -8.94 16.95 11.43
CA THR A 65 -9.71 17.16 10.20
C THR A 65 -9.19 16.30 9.05
N LEU A 66 -10.08 15.80 8.19
CA LEU A 66 -9.70 15.03 7.01
C LEU A 66 -9.13 15.89 5.87
N GLN A 67 -9.26 17.20 5.94
CA GLN A 67 -8.66 18.11 4.97
C GLN A 67 -7.13 18.18 5.16
N PRO A 68 -6.34 18.37 4.09
CA PRO A 68 -6.75 18.49 2.70
C PRO A 68 -6.91 17.13 1.99
N HIS A 69 -6.85 16.01 2.71
CA HIS A 69 -6.80 14.67 2.13
C HIS A 69 -8.11 14.25 1.47
N PHE A 70 -9.25 14.70 2.00
CA PHE A 70 -10.57 14.40 1.45
C PHE A 70 -11.33 15.66 1.05
N ALA A 71 -11.96 15.61 -0.13
CA ALA A 71 -12.97 16.56 -0.55
C ALA A 71 -14.29 16.11 0.07
N VAL A 72 -14.92 17.04 0.80
CA VAL A 72 -16.22 16.81 1.42
C VAL A 72 -17.29 17.18 0.41
N ARG A 73 -18.20 16.24 0.15
CA ARG A 73 -19.39 16.51 -0.65
C ARG A 73 -20.37 17.35 0.15
N GLU A 74 -20.74 18.52 -0.37
CA GLU A 74 -21.63 19.46 0.32
C GLU A 74 -23.03 18.89 0.59
N ASP A 75 -23.48 17.96 -0.25
CA ASP A 75 -24.78 17.31 -0.17
C ASP A 75 -24.85 16.23 0.92
N VAL A 76 -23.72 15.81 1.50
CA VAL A 76 -23.67 14.77 2.53
C VAL A 76 -23.55 15.40 3.92
N LYS A 77 -24.68 15.43 4.64
CA LYS A 77 -24.77 16.00 6.00
C LYS A 77 -24.54 14.97 7.11
N GLU A 78 -24.73 13.69 6.81
CA GLU A 78 -24.61 12.60 7.77
C GLU A 78 -23.80 11.44 7.19
N ALA A 79 -22.88 10.91 7.99
CA ALA A 79 -22.04 9.79 7.62
C ALA A 79 -21.69 8.97 8.87
N ARG A 80 -21.13 7.78 8.64
CA ARG A 80 -20.64 6.90 9.69
C ARG A 80 -19.31 6.30 9.32
N TRP A 81 -18.48 6.10 10.32
CA TRP A 81 -17.23 5.36 10.23
C TRP A 81 -17.50 3.88 10.36
N LEU A 82 -16.94 3.10 9.44
CA LEU A 82 -16.92 1.64 9.50
C LEU A 82 -15.49 1.19 9.74
N ALA A 83 -15.25 0.55 10.88
CA ALA A 83 -13.94 -0.04 11.18
C ALA A 83 -13.69 -1.26 10.29
N LEU A 84 -12.48 -1.40 9.76
CA LEU A 84 -12.10 -2.66 9.14
C LEU A 84 -11.87 -3.72 10.22
N GLY A 85 -12.47 -4.89 10.02
CA GLY A 85 -12.35 -6.00 10.97
C GLY A 85 -13.33 -5.95 12.15
N SER A 86 -14.25 -4.97 12.16
CA SER A 86 -15.33 -4.88 13.14
C SER A 86 -16.59 -4.34 12.47
N ASP A 87 -17.72 -4.98 12.73
CA ASP A 87 -19.03 -4.49 12.27
C ASP A 87 -19.56 -3.33 13.14
N THR A 88 -18.73 -2.78 14.03
CA THR A 88 -19.13 -1.68 14.91
C THR A 88 -18.98 -0.34 14.17
N PRO A 89 -20.09 0.33 13.79
CA PRO A 89 -20.01 1.67 13.26
C PRO A 89 -19.69 2.66 14.39
N ALA A 90 -18.96 3.72 14.05
CA ALA A 90 -18.85 4.91 14.90
C ALA A 90 -19.50 6.10 14.18
N PRO A 91 -20.19 7.00 14.90
CA PRO A 91 -20.73 8.21 14.28
C PRO A 91 -19.58 9.04 13.70
N ALA A 92 -19.72 9.53 12.47
CA ALA A 92 -18.79 10.51 11.95
C ALA A 92 -19.16 11.89 12.47
N SER A 93 -18.16 12.69 12.82
CA SER A 93 -18.36 14.08 13.24
C SER A 93 -17.94 15.03 12.13
N ILE A 94 -18.78 16.02 11.86
CA ILE A 94 -18.54 17.10 10.90
C ILE A 94 -18.43 18.42 11.65
N THR A 95 -17.47 19.23 11.24
CA THR A 95 -17.26 20.61 11.69
C THR A 95 -17.29 21.57 10.49
N ASP A 96 -17.18 22.87 10.74
CA ASP A 96 -17.09 23.86 9.65
C ASP A 96 -15.86 23.62 8.75
N GLU A 97 -14.82 22.96 9.28
CA GLU A 97 -13.61 22.53 8.57
C GLU A 97 -13.74 21.14 7.93
N GLY A 98 -14.95 20.55 7.91
CA GLY A 98 -15.24 19.25 7.34
C GLY A 98 -15.25 18.09 8.34
N TRP A 99 -15.19 16.86 7.81
CA TRP A 99 -15.22 15.62 8.61
C TRP A 99 -13.94 15.45 9.44
N ARG A 100 -14.08 14.85 10.62
CA ARG A 100 -12.95 14.47 11.48
C ARG A 100 -12.67 12.98 11.44
N ALA A 101 -11.39 12.63 11.51
CA ALA A 101 -10.95 11.26 11.71
C ALA A 101 -11.52 10.70 13.03
N PRO A 102 -11.79 9.38 13.10
CA PRO A 102 -12.20 8.74 14.34
C PRO A 102 -11.24 9.05 15.49
N ALA A 103 -11.76 9.20 16.71
CA ALA A 103 -10.92 9.35 17.90
C ALA A 103 -10.27 8.02 18.31
N GLN A 104 -10.81 6.89 17.84
CA GLN A 104 -10.31 5.56 18.12
C GLN A 104 -9.30 5.14 17.04
N PRO A 105 -8.14 4.58 17.44
CA PRO A 105 -7.18 4.01 16.51
C PRO A 105 -7.80 2.92 15.63
N GLY A 106 -7.32 2.80 14.40
CA GLY A 106 -7.78 1.75 13.49
C GLY A 106 -7.74 2.17 12.02
N VAL A 107 -8.25 1.29 11.17
CA VAL A 107 -8.45 1.56 9.74
C VAL A 107 -9.94 1.71 9.50
N TRP A 108 -10.35 2.84 8.94
CA TRP A 108 -11.74 3.25 8.88
C TRP A 108 -12.14 3.64 7.46
N ARG A 109 -13.35 3.25 7.06
CA ARG A 109 -13.97 3.75 5.82
C ARG A 109 -15.18 4.60 6.16
N LEU A 110 -15.31 5.73 5.48
CA LEU A 110 -16.49 6.56 5.61
C LEU A 110 -17.59 6.02 4.70
N ALA A 111 -18.77 5.82 5.26
CA ALA A 111 -19.96 5.38 4.53
C ALA A 111 -21.12 6.36 4.80
N PRO A 112 -22.10 6.45 3.88
CA PRO A 112 -23.32 7.21 4.14
C PRO A 112 -24.03 6.69 5.40
N ALA A 113 -24.80 7.57 6.04
CA ALA A 113 -25.63 7.18 7.19
C ALA A 113 -26.69 6.14 6.80
N THR A 114 -27.17 6.16 5.55
CA THR A 114 -28.13 5.19 5.01
C THR A 114 -27.58 3.76 5.08
N GLN A 115 -28.36 2.86 5.69
CA GLN A 115 -28.01 1.44 5.74
C GLN A 115 -28.00 0.82 4.33
N GLY A 116 -27.03 -0.05 4.06
CA GLY A 116 -26.86 -0.70 2.75
C GLY A 116 -26.09 0.11 1.71
N ALA A 117 -25.76 1.38 1.98
CA ALA A 117 -24.91 2.16 1.09
C ALA A 117 -23.44 1.72 1.15
N GLU A 118 -22.78 1.69 -0.01
CA GLU A 118 -21.37 1.31 -0.11
C GLU A 118 -20.45 2.33 0.58
N ALA A 119 -19.44 1.80 1.27
CA ALA A 119 -18.41 2.62 1.90
C ALA A 119 -17.42 3.15 0.86
N SER A 120 -16.74 4.25 1.19
CA SER A 120 -15.64 4.76 0.38
C SER A 120 -14.60 3.67 0.12
N PRO A 121 -14.09 3.54 -1.12
CA PRO A 121 -13.00 2.62 -1.41
C PRO A 121 -11.70 3.02 -0.71
N HIS A 122 -11.61 4.27 -0.25
CA HIS A 122 -10.46 4.83 0.46
C HIS A 122 -10.66 4.80 1.97
N ALA A 123 -9.58 4.60 2.71
CA ALA A 123 -9.59 4.52 4.17
C ALA A 123 -8.86 5.67 4.85
N VAL A 124 -9.25 5.95 6.08
CA VAL A 124 -8.50 6.76 7.04
C VAL A 124 -7.87 5.82 8.06
N ILE A 125 -6.56 5.88 8.19
CA ILE A 125 -5.82 5.19 9.23
C ILE A 125 -5.60 6.16 10.38
N THR A 126 -6.19 5.84 11.53
CA THR A 126 -6.01 6.60 12.77
C THR A 126 -4.96 5.90 13.63
N PRO A 127 -3.79 6.52 13.88
CA PRO A 127 -2.74 5.92 14.68
C PRO A 127 -2.98 6.06 16.20
N VAL A 128 -2.22 5.32 17.00
CA VAL A 128 -2.12 5.49 18.45
C VAL A 128 -1.03 6.50 18.79
N HIS A 129 -1.23 7.27 19.87
CA HIS A 129 -0.14 8.03 20.48
C HIS A 129 0.84 7.09 21.19
N PHE A 130 2.13 7.32 20.96
CA PHE A 130 3.20 6.61 21.63
C PHE A 130 4.07 7.58 22.42
N ASP A 131 4.07 7.39 23.74
CA ASP A 131 5.03 8.05 24.62
C ASP A 131 6.42 7.45 24.40
N GLY A 132 7.30 8.21 23.75
CA GLY A 132 8.69 7.82 23.46
C GLY A 132 9.57 7.55 24.69
N SER A 133 9.08 7.77 25.91
CA SER A 133 9.72 7.31 27.15
C SER A 133 9.57 5.79 27.37
N LYS A 134 8.47 5.21 26.84
CA LYS A 134 8.16 3.78 26.90
C LYS A 134 8.99 3.00 25.87
N THR A 135 9.10 1.70 26.10
CA THR A 135 9.82 0.76 25.21
C THR A 135 8.92 -0.33 24.65
N GLN A 136 7.64 -0.32 25.00
CA GLN A 136 6.64 -1.27 24.56
C GLN A 136 5.25 -0.65 24.62
N LEU A 137 4.32 -1.20 23.87
CA LEU A 137 2.90 -0.83 23.88
C LEU A 137 2.06 -2.10 23.73
N ASN A 138 1.08 -2.31 24.62
CA ASN A 138 0.21 -3.48 24.64
C ASN A 138 0.95 -4.83 24.45
N GLY A 139 2.07 -4.99 25.16
CA GLY A 139 2.92 -6.20 25.10
C GLY A 139 3.88 -6.28 23.90
N TYR A 140 3.69 -5.45 22.86
CA TYR A 140 4.60 -5.38 21.72
C TYR A 140 5.84 -4.54 22.05
N ARG A 141 7.03 -5.14 21.95
CA ARG A 141 8.29 -4.46 22.24
C ARG A 141 8.72 -3.60 21.06
N ILE A 142 9.00 -2.34 21.35
CA ILE A 142 9.41 -1.32 20.37
C ILE A 142 10.89 -0.96 20.59
N GLY A 143 11.34 -0.84 21.84
CA GLY A 143 12.68 -0.35 22.19
C GLY A 143 12.76 1.18 22.20
N ARG A 144 13.99 1.72 22.20
CA ARG A 144 14.25 3.16 22.29
C ARG A 144 14.86 3.67 21.00
N TRP A 145 14.28 4.72 20.42
CA TRP A 145 14.89 5.41 19.28
C TRP A 145 16.24 6.03 19.70
N PRO A 146 17.37 5.66 19.05
CA PRO A 146 18.68 6.21 19.39
C PRO A 146 18.78 7.73 19.22
N ALA A 147 17.93 8.30 18.36
CA ALA A 147 17.83 9.73 18.12
C ALA A 147 17.49 10.53 19.39
N ARG A 148 16.72 9.95 20.33
CA ARG A 148 16.34 10.63 21.58
C ARG A 148 17.55 10.98 22.44
N GLY A 149 18.45 10.02 22.64
CA GLY A 149 19.69 10.26 23.41
C GLY A 149 20.72 11.08 22.63
N ALA A 150 20.64 11.10 21.31
CA ALA A 150 21.53 11.87 20.44
C ALA A 150 21.02 13.28 20.11
N GLY A 151 19.86 13.69 20.64
CA GLY A 151 19.29 15.02 20.41
C GLY A 151 18.93 15.32 18.95
N ARG A 152 18.61 14.29 18.13
CA ARG A 152 18.27 14.53 16.71
C ARG A 152 16.83 15.03 16.58
N THR A 153 16.62 15.98 15.66
CA THR A 153 15.34 16.64 15.42
C THR A 153 14.83 16.42 13.99
N GLY A 154 13.66 16.98 13.68
CA GLY A 154 13.07 16.92 12.35
C GLY A 154 12.79 15.49 11.90
N ARG A 155 13.23 15.11 10.70
CA ARG A 155 13.01 13.77 10.12
C ARG A 155 13.68 12.61 10.88
N TYR A 156 14.49 12.90 11.88
CA TYR A 156 15.10 11.91 12.77
C TYR A 156 14.54 11.99 14.20
N ALA A 157 13.55 12.83 14.48
CA ALA A 157 12.84 12.81 15.75
C ALA A 157 12.13 11.45 15.93
N PRO A 158 12.07 10.89 17.15
CA PRO A 158 11.24 9.73 17.43
C PRO A 158 9.78 9.98 17.03
N PRO A 159 9.10 9.02 16.40
CA PRO A 159 7.70 9.14 16.04
C PRO A 159 6.81 9.14 17.28
N GLU A 160 5.82 10.02 17.30
CA GLU A 160 4.83 10.14 18.39
C GLU A 160 3.53 9.39 18.08
N LEU A 161 3.36 8.96 16.82
CA LEU A 161 2.18 8.26 16.34
C LEU A 161 2.61 6.95 15.68
N LEU A 162 1.95 5.86 16.06
CA LEU A 162 2.17 4.53 15.49
C LEU A 162 0.85 3.99 14.93
N ILE A 163 0.89 3.35 13.77
CA ILE A 163 -0.26 2.62 13.23
C ILE A 163 -0.39 1.32 14.02
N GLU A 164 -1.55 1.10 14.63
CA GLU A 164 -1.91 -0.18 15.23
C GLU A 164 -2.35 -1.16 14.15
N VAL A 165 -1.67 -2.31 14.10
CA VAL A 165 -1.95 -3.39 13.16
C VAL A 165 -2.42 -4.61 13.94
N THR A 166 -3.68 -4.97 13.75
CA THR A 166 -4.34 -6.11 14.38
C THR A 166 -4.36 -7.30 13.42
N ARG A 167 -4.81 -8.47 13.89
CA ARG A 167 -4.94 -9.64 13.03
C ARG A 167 -5.95 -9.41 11.90
N GLU A 168 -6.99 -8.64 12.21
CA GLU A 168 -8.13 -8.35 11.35
C GLU A 168 -7.81 -7.31 10.29
N ASN A 169 -6.90 -6.35 10.58
CA ASN A 169 -6.59 -5.25 9.66
C ASN A 169 -5.26 -5.40 8.91
N GLN A 170 -4.38 -6.34 9.29
CA GLN A 170 -3.03 -6.46 8.70
C GLN A 170 -3.03 -6.64 7.17
N ASP A 171 -4.14 -7.18 6.64
CA ASP A 171 -4.32 -7.48 5.23
C ASP A 171 -4.86 -6.30 4.43
N PHE A 172 -5.15 -5.18 5.10
CA PHE A 172 -5.62 -3.98 4.44
C PHE A 172 -4.62 -3.50 3.38
N ALA A 173 -5.12 -3.33 2.16
CA ALA A 173 -4.37 -2.82 1.02
C ALA A 173 -4.24 -1.29 1.13
N VAL A 174 -3.06 -0.81 1.52
CA VAL A 174 -2.74 0.62 1.63
C VAL A 174 -2.54 1.27 0.25
N SER A 175 -2.24 0.46 -0.76
CA SER A 175 -2.17 0.84 -2.17
C SER A 175 -2.60 -0.34 -3.06
N GLU A 176 -2.35 -0.26 -4.36
CA GLU A 176 -2.70 -1.33 -5.30
C GLU A 176 -1.92 -2.62 -5.05
N HIS A 177 -0.61 -2.53 -4.77
CA HIS A 177 0.28 -3.67 -4.62
C HIS A 177 0.74 -3.92 -3.18
N PHE A 178 0.50 -3.00 -2.25
CA PHE A 178 1.01 -3.10 -0.88
C PHE A 178 -0.08 -3.13 0.19
N ARG A 179 0.15 -3.93 1.22
CA ARG A 179 -0.68 -4.11 2.42
C ARG A 179 0.09 -3.72 3.67
N LEU A 180 -0.62 -3.41 4.76
CA LEU A 180 -0.01 -3.08 6.05
C LEU A 180 1.01 -4.14 6.50
N ARG A 181 0.66 -5.43 6.39
CA ARG A 181 1.53 -6.53 6.79
C ARG A 181 2.88 -6.57 6.08
N ASN A 182 2.99 -6.03 4.86
CA ASN A 182 4.25 -6.01 4.12
C ASN A 182 5.32 -5.18 4.85
N PHE A 183 4.91 -4.20 5.66
CA PHE A 183 5.81 -3.30 6.35
C PHE A 183 6.03 -3.62 7.83
N LEU A 184 5.46 -4.71 8.35
CA LEU A 184 5.63 -5.11 9.74
C LEU A 184 7.08 -5.52 10.05
N THR A 185 7.50 -5.25 11.29
CA THR A 185 8.77 -5.79 11.80
C THR A 185 8.66 -7.31 11.95
N LYS A 186 9.72 -8.02 11.52
CA LYS A 186 9.74 -9.49 11.42
C LYS A 186 10.17 -10.19 12.72
N ASP A 187 9.86 -9.60 13.87
CA ASP A 187 10.01 -10.23 15.19
C ASP A 187 8.66 -10.39 15.91
N GLN A 188 8.68 -11.12 17.03
CA GLN A 188 7.53 -11.24 17.93
C GLN A 188 6.28 -11.77 17.22
N ALA A 189 6.41 -12.87 16.46
CA ALA A 189 5.36 -13.41 15.59
C ALA A 189 3.99 -13.55 16.28
N ASP A 190 3.98 -14.01 17.52
CA ASP A 190 2.76 -14.31 18.28
C ASP A 190 2.19 -13.12 19.07
N VAL A 191 2.86 -11.96 19.08
CA VAL A 191 2.42 -10.77 19.81
C VAL A 191 1.55 -9.88 18.92
N TRP A 192 0.36 -9.58 19.43
CA TRP A 192 -0.64 -8.71 18.80
C TRP A 192 -1.31 -7.81 19.84
N PRO A 193 -1.73 -6.58 19.47
CA PRO A 193 -1.49 -5.94 18.18
C PRO A 193 0.00 -5.59 17.96
N LYS A 194 0.37 -5.34 16.71
CA LYS A 194 1.69 -4.85 16.31
C LYS A 194 1.61 -3.35 16.01
N TYR A 195 2.76 -2.68 16.03
CA TYR A 195 2.82 -1.24 15.78
C TYR A 195 3.90 -0.90 14.77
N LEU A 196 3.58 -0.02 13.83
CA LEU A 196 4.53 0.44 12.83
C LEU A 196 4.39 1.95 12.57
N VAL A 197 5.45 2.53 12.04
CA VAL A 197 5.37 3.82 11.34
C VAL A 197 5.41 3.53 9.84
N LEU A 198 4.55 4.17 9.07
CA LEU A 198 4.56 4.08 7.62
C LEU A 198 4.34 5.46 7.01
N ASP A 199 5.37 5.97 6.36
CA ASP A 199 5.26 7.16 5.52
C ASP A 199 4.68 6.74 4.17
N LEU A 200 3.43 7.13 3.87
CA LEU A 200 2.76 6.72 2.64
C LEU A 200 3.45 7.25 1.36
N ARG A 201 4.36 8.23 1.47
CA ARG A 201 5.23 8.64 0.34
C ARG A 201 6.18 7.52 -0.08
N LEU A 202 6.62 6.67 0.86
CA LEU A 202 7.39 5.47 0.52
C LEU A 202 6.54 4.53 -0.33
N VAL A 203 5.31 4.25 0.10
CA VAL A 203 4.40 3.36 -0.62
C VAL A 203 4.12 3.90 -2.02
N ASP A 204 3.83 5.20 -2.12
CA ASP A 204 3.60 5.91 -3.39
C ASP A 204 4.81 5.80 -4.34
N LYS A 205 6.02 5.93 -3.79
CA LYS A 205 7.27 5.75 -4.55
C LYS A 205 7.45 4.32 -5.04
N LEU A 206 7.15 3.31 -4.21
CA LEU A 206 7.26 1.91 -4.60
C LEU A 206 6.27 1.56 -5.73
N GLU A 207 5.06 2.14 -5.70
CA GLU A 207 4.09 2.03 -6.80
C GLU A 207 4.61 2.68 -8.08
N LEU A 208 5.21 3.87 -8.00
CA LEU A 208 5.85 4.53 -9.15
C LEU A 208 7.03 3.73 -9.70
N VAL A 209 7.78 3.02 -8.87
CA VAL A 209 8.87 2.15 -9.31
C VAL A 209 8.33 0.95 -10.10
N LEU A 210 7.23 0.33 -9.66
CA LEU A 210 6.54 -0.71 -10.44
C LEU A 210 6.06 -0.15 -11.80
N GLN A 211 5.44 1.03 -11.80
CA GLN A 211 5.00 1.69 -13.04
C GLN A 211 6.19 1.98 -13.97
N GLU A 212 7.30 2.48 -13.44
CA GLU A 212 8.52 2.76 -14.20
C GLU A 212 9.10 1.49 -14.83
N LEU A 213 9.17 0.39 -14.09
CA LEU A 213 9.59 -0.91 -14.64
C LEU A 213 8.66 -1.38 -15.76
N ARG A 214 7.33 -1.20 -15.62
CA ARG A 214 6.37 -1.52 -16.69
C ARG A 214 6.63 -0.71 -17.95
N THR A 215 6.96 0.57 -17.84
CA THR A 215 7.33 1.40 -19.01
C THR A 215 8.61 0.93 -19.70
N GLN A 216 9.49 0.22 -18.97
CA GLN A 216 10.72 -0.36 -19.49
C GLN A 216 10.52 -1.78 -20.04
N GLY A 217 9.29 -2.31 -20.02
CA GLY A 217 8.94 -3.62 -20.60
C GLY A 217 8.94 -4.79 -19.63
N TYR A 218 9.18 -4.57 -18.33
CA TYR A 218 9.04 -5.60 -17.30
C TYR A 218 7.57 -5.85 -16.95
N PRO A 219 7.15 -7.08 -16.57
CA PRO A 219 5.78 -7.31 -16.12
C PRO A 219 5.47 -6.54 -14.83
N ALA A 220 6.41 -6.56 -13.88
CA ALA A 220 6.39 -5.85 -12.60
C ALA A 220 5.03 -5.93 -11.89
N LYS A 221 4.59 -7.17 -11.59
CA LYS A 221 3.34 -7.48 -10.90
C LYS A 221 3.39 -7.17 -9.41
N GLY A 222 4.59 -7.14 -8.80
CA GLY A 222 4.73 -6.75 -7.40
C GLY A 222 6.18 -6.72 -6.93
N LEU A 223 6.43 -5.94 -5.87
CA LEU A 223 7.70 -5.98 -5.14
C LEU A 223 7.53 -6.85 -3.89
N HIS A 224 8.46 -7.76 -3.66
CA HIS A 224 8.60 -8.40 -2.36
C HIS A 224 9.20 -7.38 -1.38
N VAL A 225 8.55 -7.20 -0.22
CA VAL A 225 9.07 -6.37 0.87
C VAL A 225 9.82 -7.25 1.87
N MET A 226 11.15 -7.31 1.71
CA MET A 226 12.02 -8.05 2.62
C MET A 226 12.00 -7.44 4.02
N SER A 227 11.95 -6.12 4.11
CA SER A 227 11.94 -5.42 5.38
C SER A 227 11.34 -4.03 5.19
N GLY A 228 10.24 -3.73 5.88
CA GLY A 228 9.67 -2.39 5.97
C GLY A 228 10.07 -1.70 7.27
N PHE A 229 9.10 -1.33 8.09
CA PHE A 229 9.36 -0.74 9.40
C PHE A 229 10.13 -1.71 10.31
N ARG A 230 11.12 -1.18 11.02
CA ARG A 230 11.86 -1.88 12.06
C ARG A 230 11.65 -1.16 13.38
N THR A 231 11.17 -1.86 14.39
CA THR A 231 11.25 -1.33 15.76
C THR A 231 12.72 -1.02 16.10
N PRO A 232 13.01 0.02 16.90
CA PRO A 232 14.36 0.28 17.38
C PRO A 232 15.03 -0.94 18.02
N GLN A 233 14.27 -1.76 18.77
CA GLN A 233 14.74 -3.02 19.33
C GLN A 233 15.22 -3.99 18.24
N TYR A 234 14.41 -4.20 17.20
CA TYR A 234 14.75 -5.11 16.12
C TYR A 234 15.92 -4.60 15.26
N ASN A 235 15.97 -3.28 15.01
CA ASN A 235 17.08 -2.68 14.27
C ASN A 235 18.42 -2.83 15.02
N GLY A 236 18.38 -2.76 16.35
CA GLY A 236 19.56 -2.82 17.20
C GLY A 236 20.41 -1.53 17.15
N PRO A 237 21.56 -1.51 17.85
CA PRO A 237 22.39 -0.31 18.00
C PRO A 237 23.14 0.12 16.73
N GLY A 238 23.07 -0.66 15.65
CA GLY A 238 23.83 -0.46 14.42
C GLY A 238 24.86 -1.57 14.13
N GLU A 239 24.59 -2.79 14.57
CA GLU A 239 25.45 -3.96 14.38
C GLU A 239 24.92 -4.84 13.24
N ASN A 240 25.74 -5.79 12.74
CA ASN A 240 25.39 -6.70 11.63
C ASN A 240 24.97 -5.97 10.34
N GLY A 241 25.64 -4.85 10.03
CA GLY A 241 25.43 -4.10 8.79
C GLY A 241 24.24 -3.14 8.78
N ARG A 242 23.54 -2.97 9.92
CA ARG A 242 22.45 -2.01 10.10
C ARG A 242 22.98 -0.66 10.60
N ALA A 243 22.34 0.44 10.21
CA ALA A 243 22.71 1.76 10.69
C ALA A 243 21.99 2.11 12.01
N LYS A 244 22.70 2.79 12.92
CA LYS A 244 22.14 3.31 14.18
C LYS A 244 20.91 4.21 13.99
N PHE A 245 20.92 5.02 12.93
CA PHE A 245 19.82 5.92 12.56
C PHE A 245 19.16 5.48 11.25
N SER A 246 18.93 4.17 11.12
CA SER A 246 18.30 3.57 9.94
C SER A 246 16.93 4.19 9.63
N ARG A 247 16.68 4.49 8.36
CA ARG A 247 15.41 5.02 7.87
C ARG A 247 14.23 4.06 8.09
N HIS A 248 14.48 2.74 8.14
CA HIS A 248 13.45 1.76 8.51
C HIS A 248 12.80 2.02 9.88
N THR A 249 13.54 2.63 10.83
CA THR A 249 13.00 2.95 12.17
C THR A 249 12.10 4.17 12.18
N TYR A 250 12.03 4.92 11.08
CA TYR A 250 11.16 6.09 10.91
C TYR A 250 10.03 5.83 9.92
N GLY A 251 9.88 4.58 9.46
CA GLY A 251 8.75 4.17 8.61
C GLY A 251 8.84 4.62 7.16
N ASP A 252 9.97 5.16 6.73
CA ASP A 252 10.13 5.77 5.41
C ASP A 252 11.13 5.03 4.52
N ALA A 253 11.46 3.77 4.87
CA ALA A 253 12.31 2.91 4.06
C ALA A 253 11.78 1.47 3.94
N ALA A 254 12.12 0.83 2.83
CA ALA A 254 11.91 -0.59 2.59
C ALA A 254 13.09 -1.22 1.84
N ASP A 255 13.39 -2.47 2.17
CA ASP A 255 14.28 -3.34 1.41
C ASP A 255 13.41 -4.22 0.51
N VAL A 256 13.60 -4.14 -0.81
CA VAL A 256 12.69 -4.74 -1.81
C VAL A 256 13.43 -5.40 -2.98
N TRP A 257 12.74 -6.31 -3.66
CA TRP A 257 13.12 -6.83 -4.98
C TRP A 257 11.86 -7.16 -5.80
N LEU A 258 12.00 -7.31 -7.12
CA LEU A 258 10.92 -7.78 -8.00
C LEU A 258 10.88 -9.31 -8.01
N ASP A 259 9.71 -9.88 -7.79
CA ASP A 259 9.47 -11.33 -7.64
C ASP A 259 8.15 -11.69 -8.33
N ASP A 260 8.12 -11.56 -9.65
CA ASP A 260 6.91 -11.77 -10.46
C ASP A 260 6.54 -13.25 -10.61
N ASN A 261 7.52 -14.15 -10.42
CA ASN A 261 7.33 -15.59 -10.46
C ASN A 261 6.93 -16.19 -9.09
N GLY A 262 7.11 -15.43 -8.00
CA GLY A 262 6.73 -15.82 -6.63
C GLY A 262 7.65 -16.88 -6.00
N ASP A 263 8.89 -17.02 -6.48
CA ASP A 263 9.84 -18.01 -5.97
C ASP A 263 10.62 -17.53 -4.74
N GLY A 264 10.39 -16.27 -4.32
CA GLY A 264 11.04 -15.67 -3.15
C GLY A 264 12.44 -15.13 -3.43
N GLN A 265 12.86 -15.08 -4.70
CA GLN A 265 14.10 -14.47 -5.15
C GLN A 265 13.83 -13.29 -6.07
N MET A 266 14.89 -12.53 -6.34
CA MET A 266 14.83 -11.47 -7.33
C MET A 266 14.76 -12.07 -8.74
N ASP A 267 13.90 -11.52 -9.59
CA ASP A 267 13.88 -11.84 -11.01
C ASP A 267 15.19 -11.41 -11.69
N ASP A 268 15.59 -12.14 -12.74
CA ASP A 268 16.68 -11.76 -13.67
C ASP A 268 16.23 -10.58 -14.53
N LEU A 269 16.47 -9.36 -14.04
CA LEU A 269 16.02 -8.12 -14.65
C LEU A 269 16.95 -7.65 -15.77
N ASP A 270 18.22 -8.04 -15.76
CA ASP A 270 19.14 -7.69 -16.85
C ASP A 270 19.17 -8.72 -17.99
N GLY A 271 18.52 -9.88 -17.80
CA GLY A 271 18.31 -10.92 -18.80
C GLY A 271 19.57 -11.74 -19.10
N ASN A 272 20.52 -11.78 -18.17
CA ASN A 272 21.81 -12.44 -18.37
C ASN A 272 21.81 -13.93 -17.95
N GLY A 273 20.69 -14.43 -17.42
CA GLY A 273 20.50 -15.79 -16.93
C GLY A 273 20.99 -16.02 -15.49
N ARG A 274 21.27 -14.96 -14.71
CA ARG A 274 21.76 -15.03 -13.33
C ARG A 274 21.01 -14.03 -12.47
N VAL A 275 20.69 -14.43 -11.25
CA VAL A 275 20.14 -13.54 -10.22
C VAL A 275 21.30 -12.97 -9.40
N ASP A 276 21.71 -11.74 -9.69
CA ASP A 276 22.83 -11.07 -9.04
C ASP A 276 22.64 -9.56 -8.83
N VAL A 277 23.72 -8.86 -8.47
CA VAL A 277 23.66 -7.43 -8.15
C VAL A 277 23.23 -6.55 -9.33
N LYS A 278 23.45 -7.00 -10.57
CA LYS A 278 23.08 -6.25 -11.77
C LYS A 278 21.56 -6.12 -11.91
N ASP A 279 20.80 -7.10 -11.42
CA ASP A 279 19.34 -7.02 -11.36
C ASP A 279 18.90 -5.92 -10.40
N ALA A 280 19.53 -5.88 -9.22
CA ALA A 280 19.30 -4.81 -8.26
C ALA A 280 19.70 -3.43 -8.79
N GLU A 281 20.71 -3.34 -9.68
CA GLU A 281 21.04 -2.11 -10.38
C GLU A 281 19.97 -1.65 -11.39
N VAL A 282 19.24 -2.58 -12.04
CA VAL A 282 18.06 -2.25 -12.87
C VAL A 282 17.00 -1.56 -12.02
N LEU A 283 16.65 -2.17 -10.89
CA LEU A 283 15.66 -1.62 -9.96
C LEU A 283 16.09 -0.25 -9.40
N ALA A 284 17.37 -0.09 -9.05
CA ALA A 284 17.93 1.18 -8.61
C ALA A 284 17.83 2.30 -9.67
N ARG A 285 18.07 1.98 -10.95
CA ARG A 285 17.89 2.94 -12.05
C ARG A 285 16.43 3.37 -12.20
N ALA A 286 15.47 2.47 -11.98
CA ALA A 286 14.05 2.84 -11.96
C ALA A 286 13.75 3.83 -10.82
N VAL A 287 14.35 3.65 -9.64
CA VAL A 287 14.23 4.61 -8.52
C VAL A 287 14.77 5.99 -8.91
N ASP A 288 15.93 6.08 -9.56
CA ASP A 288 16.47 7.37 -10.00
C ASP A 288 15.53 8.09 -10.97
N ARG A 289 14.94 7.39 -11.95
CA ARG A 289 13.98 7.98 -12.90
C ARG A 289 12.72 8.48 -12.19
N VAL A 290 12.22 7.73 -11.20
CA VAL A 290 11.08 8.16 -10.37
C VAL A 290 11.42 9.43 -9.59
N GLU A 291 12.59 9.49 -8.94
CA GLU A 291 12.99 10.68 -8.18
C GLU A 291 13.21 11.92 -9.07
N GLN A 292 13.70 11.74 -10.30
CA GLN A 292 13.82 12.83 -11.29
C GLN A 292 12.46 13.39 -11.70
N ARG A 293 11.46 12.51 -11.90
CA ARG A 293 10.10 12.89 -12.30
C ARG A 293 9.26 13.41 -11.13
N VAL A 294 9.51 12.93 -9.92
CA VAL A 294 8.76 13.30 -8.71
C VAL A 294 9.72 13.69 -7.57
N PRO A 295 10.29 14.91 -7.60
CA PRO A 295 11.25 15.36 -6.60
C PRO A 295 10.71 15.38 -5.16
N ALA A 296 9.38 15.43 -4.98
CA ALA A 296 8.73 15.36 -3.67
C ALA A 296 8.99 14.03 -2.93
N LEU A 297 9.36 12.96 -3.66
CA LEU A 297 9.61 11.61 -3.14
C LEU A 297 11.13 11.28 -3.07
N ILE A 298 11.97 12.30 -3.14
CA ILE A 298 13.43 12.12 -3.13
C ILE A 298 13.92 11.47 -1.83
N GLY A 299 14.90 10.57 -1.94
CA GLY A 299 15.50 9.92 -0.79
C GLY A 299 16.74 9.13 -1.15
N GLY A 300 16.99 8.07 -0.38
CA GLY A 300 18.11 7.18 -0.56
C GLY A 300 17.74 5.89 -1.28
N TYR A 301 18.70 5.32 -2.01
CA TYR A 301 18.69 3.89 -2.29
C TYR A 301 20.07 3.26 -2.08
N GLY A 302 20.04 1.98 -1.74
CA GLY A 302 21.22 1.15 -1.55
C GLY A 302 21.11 -0.15 -2.31
N VAL A 303 22.15 -0.51 -3.08
CA VAL A 303 22.20 -1.78 -3.81
C VAL A 303 22.97 -2.82 -3.00
N TYR A 304 22.39 -4.01 -2.80
CA TYR A 304 22.97 -5.08 -1.99
C TYR A 304 23.04 -6.37 -2.78
N ARG A 305 24.20 -7.04 -2.68
CA ARG A 305 24.42 -8.36 -3.28
C ARG A 305 23.66 -9.45 -2.51
N ALA A 306 23.42 -10.55 -3.22
CA ALA A 306 23.03 -11.80 -2.58
C ALA A 306 24.07 -12.26 -1.54
N ASN A 307 23.59 -12.94 -0.51
CA ASN A 307 24.42 -13.66 0.44
C ASN A 307 23.79 -15.03 0.75
N ARG A 308 24.27 -15.70 1.80
CA ARG A 308 23.75 -17.03 2.20
C ARG A 308 22.30 -17.03 2.72
N VAL A 309 21.73 -15.87 3.04
CA VAL A 309 20.43 -15.72 3.69
C VAL A 309 19.36 -15.21 2.72
N HIS A 310 19.74 -14.32 1.79
CA HIS A 310 18.81 -13.71 0.85
C HIS A 310 19.48 -13.41 -0.50
N GLY A 311 18.65 -13.27 -1.54
CA GLY A 311 19.06 -12.80 -2.87
C GLY A 311 19.50 -11.32 -2.89
N PRO A 312 19.81 -10.77 -4.06
CA PRO A 312 20.09 -9.34 -4.21
C PRO A 312 18.82 -8.53 -3.91
N PHE A 313 18.99 -7.30 -3.41
CA PHE A 313 17.86 -6.42 -3.11
C PHE A 313 18.27 -4.95 -3.17
N VAL A 314 17.27 -4.08 -3.17
CA VAL A 314 17.45 -2.63 -3.11
C VAL A 314 16.78 -2.07 -1.86
N HIS A 315 17.55 -1.35 -1.04
CA HIS A 315 17.02 -0.43 -0.04
C HIS A 315 16.45 0.79 -0.77
N ILE A 316 15.25 1.23 -0.44
CA ILE A 316 14.63 2.47 -0.97
C ILE A 316 14.05 3.26 0.20
N ASP A 317 14.25 4.57 0.23
CA ASP A 317 13.60 5.45 1.20
C ASP A 317 13.19 6.82 0.62
N VAL A 318 12.45 7.59 1.42
CA VAL A 318 11.99 8.95 1.11
C VAL A 318 12.52 9.99 2.12
N ARG A 319 13.79 9.84 2.53
CA ARG A 319 14.42 10.69 3.57
C ARG A 319 14.48 12.18 3.24
N GLY A 320 14.15 12.59 2.02
CA GLY A 320 14.10 13.99 1.58
C GLY A 320 15.43 14.54 1.05
N THR A 321 16.47 13.71 1.01
CA THR A 321 17.78 14.06 0.44
C THR A 321 18.37 12.86 -0.29
N PRO A 322 19.05 13.03 -1.44
CA PRO A 322 19.73 11.95 -2.14
C PRO A 322 20.75 11.23 -1.24
N ALA A 323 20.75 9.91 -1.31
CA ALA A 323 21.83 9.07 -0.79
C ALA A 323 21.94 7.82 -1.66
N ARG A 324 23.16 7.49 -2.09
CA ARG A 324 23.44 6.36 -2.98
C ARG A 324 24.58 5.56 -2.40
N TRP A 325 24.38 4.27 -2.22
CA TRP A 325 25.44 3.39 -1.77
C TRP A 325 25.28 2.02 -2.39
N SER A 326 26.40 1.30 -2.46
CA SER A 326 26.42 -0.09 -2.88
C SER A 326 27.25 -0.84 -1.85
N LYS A 327 26.70 -1.94 -1.32
CA LYS A 327 27.49 -2.89 -0.53
C LYS A 327 27.92 -4.01 -1.46
N ARG A 328 29.19 -3.93 -1.87
CA ARG A 328 29.87 -4.92 -2.71
C ARG A 328 30.33 -6.13 -1.91
#